data_AF-A0A2U9IHA7-F1
#
_entry.id   AF-A0A2U9IHA7-F1
#
_cell.length_a   1.000
_cell.length_b   1.000
_cell.length_c   1.000
_cell.angle_alpha   90.00
_cell.angle_beta   90.00
_cell.angle_gamma   90.00
#
_symmetry.space_group_name_H-M   'P 1'
#
loop_
_entity.id
_entity.type
_entity.pdbx_description
1 polymer ?
#
loop_
_entity_poly.entity_id
_entity_poly.type
_entity_poly.pdbx_seq_one_letter_code
_entity_poly.pdbx_strand_id
1 'polypeptide(L)'
;MISLGKWKASSYINCLRDFFSYDRVTIDSMAFLIASANDDELDVFKPDTNGIMYAEKLEDIKGNCEKWIKIFSSYKDDIIKNTSMKLWKFYSNKNVVFNEDEKRLLTDLGIKI
;
A
#
# COMPACT_ATOMS: atom_id res chain seq x y z
N MET A 1 -3.62 -11.16 -21.70
CA MET A 1 -3.89 -9.73 -21.44
C MET A 1 -3.50 -9.49 -19.99
N ILE A 2 -2.52 -8.64 -19.72
CA ILE A 2 -2.06 -8.36 -18.35
C ILE A 2 -3.14 -7.49 -17.70
N SER A 3 -3.62 -7.83 -16.50
CA SER A 3 -4.51 -6.95 -15.73
C SER A 3 -3.76 -5.65 -15.43
N LEU A 4 -4.41 -4.50 -15.69
CA LEU A 4 -3.82 -3.20 -15.45
C LEU A 4 -3.47 -3.01 -13.96
N GLY A 5 -4.29 -3.54 -13.05
CA GLY A 5 -4.01 -3.60 -11.62
C GLY A 5 -2.71 -4.32 -11.29
N LYS A 6 -2.52 -5.51 -11.86
CA LYS A 6 -1.31 -6.31 -11.67
C LYS A 6 -0.04 -5.53 -12.06
N TRP A 7 -0.11 -4.85 -13.20
CA TRP A 7 0.99 -4.07 -13.76
C TRP A 7 1.35 -2.87 -12.86
N LYS A 8 0.34 -2.09 -12.45
CA LYS A 8 0.54 -0.90 -11.59
C LYS A 8 1.09 -1.28 -10.22
N ALA A 9 0.49 -2.28 -9.57
CA ALA A 9 0.93 -2.79 -8.28
C ALA A 9 2.39 -3.28 -8.32
N SER A 10 2.76 -4.06 -9.35
CA SER A 10 4.14 -4.53 -9.53
C SER A 10 5.12 -3.37 -9.68
N SER A 11 4.73 -2.35 -10.46
CA SER A 11 5.52 -1.13 -10.66
C SER A 11 5.79 -0.38 -9.34
N TYR A 12 4.78 -0.24 -8.46
CA TYR A 12 4.96 0.39 -7.15
C TYR A 12 5.88 -0.44 -6.26
N ILE A 13 5.64 -1.76 -6.16
CA ILE A 13 6.43 -2.67 -5.31
C ILE A 13 7.89 -2.66 -5.73
N ASN A 14 8.17 -2.84 -7.02
CA ASN A 14 9.54 -2.87 -7.54
C ASN A 14 10.26 -1.53 -7.31
N CYS A 15 9.57 -0.41 -7.48
CA CYS A 15 10.15 0.90 -7.18
C CYS A 15 10.47 1.03 -5.68
N LEU A 16 9.54 0.71 -4.78
CA LEU A 16 9.72 0.88 -3.34
C LEU A 16 10.83 -0.01 -2.76
N ARG A 17 11.02 -1.23 -3.29
CA ARG A 17 12.09 -2.16 -2.87
C ARG A 17 13.50 -1.61 -3.08
N ASP A 18 13.67 -0.72 -4.04
CA ASP A 18 14.99 -0.13 -4.31
C ASP A 18 15.36 0.98 -3.32
N PHE A 19 14.38 1.50 -2.56
CA PHE A 19 14.59 2.60 -1.61
C PHE A 19 14.47 2.17 -0.14
N PHE A 20 13.62 1.19 0.16
CA PHE A 20 13.37 0.76 1.53
C PHE A 20 13.86 -0.67 1.78
N SER A 21 14.66 -0.86 2.82
CA SER A 21 15.14 -2.18 3.27
C SER A 21 14.13 -2.92 4.17
N TYR A 22 12.82 -2.68 3.99
CA TYR A 22 11.78 -3.29 4.81
C TYR A 22 11.42 -4.72 4.38
N ASP A 23 10.68 -5.42 5.24
CA ASP A 23 10.13 -6.72 4.90
C ASP A 23 9.12 -6.62 3.73
N ARG A 24 8.85 -7.76 3.08
CA ARG A 24 7.92 -7.82 1.95
C ARG A 24 6.54 -7.28 2.31
N VAL A 25 6.02 -7.61 3.49
CA VAL A 25 4.67 -7.25 3.91
C VAL A 25 4.53 -5.73 4.01
N THR A 26 5.54 -5.05 4.53
CA THR A 26 5.57 -3.59 4.65
C THR A 26 5.59 -2.94 3.28
N ILE A 27 6.42 -3.42 2.35
CA ILE A 27 6.46 -2.90 0.98
C ILE A 27 5.14 -3.13 0.23
N ASP A 28 4.60 -4.34 0.33
CA ASP A 28 3.33 -4.68 -0.31
C ASP A 28 2.17 -3.86 0.31
N SER A 29 2.23 -3.55 1.61
CA SER A 29 1.29 -2.65 2.30
C SER A 29 1.38 -1.21 1.82
N MET A 30 2.60 -0.70 1.58
CA MET A 30 2.79 0.62 0.95
C MET A 30 2.19 0.64 -0.46
N ALA A 31 2.42 -0.40 -1.26
CA ALA A 31 1.88 -0.49 -2.60
C ALA A 31 0.35 -0.55 -2.62
N PHE A 32 -0.27 -1.27 -1.67
CA PHE A 32 -1.72 -1.27 -1.48
C PHE A 32 -2.26 0.13 -1.14
N LEU A 33 -1.59 0.86 -0.26
CA LEU A 33 -1.97 2.23 0.09
C LEU A 33 -1.85 3.18 -1.11
N ILE A 34 -0.79 3.08 -1.92
CA ILE A 34 -0.65 3.85 -3.17
C ILE A 34 -1.76 3.50 -4.15
N ALA A 35 -2.02 2.21 -4.36
CA ALA A 35 -3.08 1.75 -5.25
C ALA A 35 -4.45 2.29 -4.82
N SER A 36 -4.72 2.28 -3.51
CA SER A 36 -5.95 2.85 -2.93
C SER A 36 -6.05 4.36 -3.15
N ALA A 37 -4.93 5.09 -3.03
CA ALA A 37 -4.88 6.53 -3.26
C ALA A 37 -5.10 6.94 -4.72
N ASN A 38 -4.81 6.04 -5.66
CA ASN A 38 -4.92 6.30 -7.10
C ASN A 38 -6.18 5.67 -7.73
N ASP A 39 -7.11 5.15 -6.92
CA ASP A 39 -8.29 4.40 -7.38
C ASP A 39 -7.93 3.23 -8.33
N ASP A 40 -6.79 2.56 -8.06
CA ASP A 40 -6.34 1.39 -8.81
C ASP A 40 -7.06 0.10 -8.36
N GLU A 41 -7.01 -0.94 -9.20
CA GLU A 41 -7.53 -2.28 -8.84
C GLU A 41 -6.79 -2.86 -7.61
N LEU A 42 -7.56 -3.31 -6.62
CA LEU A 42 -7.04 -3.81 -5.34
C LEU A 42 -7.17 -5.34 -5.17
N ASP A 43 -7.76 -6.03 -6.15
CA ASP A 43 -8.02 -7.48 -6.13
C ASP A 43 -6.75 -8.36 -6.14
N VAL A 44 -5.63 -7.78 -6.58
CA VAL A 44 -4.29 -8.38 -6.53
C VAL A 44 -3.65 -8.36 -5.12
N PHE A 45 -4.31 -7.74 -4.14
CA PHE A 45 -3.87 -7.68 -2.75
C PHE A 45 -4.75 -8.54 -1.85
N LYS A 46 -4.18 -8.96 -0.72
CA LYS A 46 -4.91 -9.71 0.31
C LYS A 46 -4.37 -9.40 1.71
N PRO A 47 -5.20 -9.54 2.76
CA PRO A 47 -4.72 -9.44 4.12
C PRO A 47 -3.76 -10.59 4.46
N ASP A 48 -2.75 -10.27 5.25
CA ASP A 48 -1.84 -11.19 5.92
C ASP A 48 -1.90 -10.94 7.45
N THR A 49 -1.13 -11.72 8.21
CA THR A 49 -1.09 -11.67 9.68
C THR A 49 -0.81 -10.26 10.22
N ASN A 50 0.11 -9.52 9.59
CA ASN A 50 0.60 -8.22 10.08
C ASN A 50 0.56 -7.11 9.01
N GLY A 51 -0.26 -7.22 7.97
CA GLY A 51 -0.28 -6.22 6.89
C GLY A 51 -1.06 -6.68 5.67
N ILE A 52 -0.91 -5.96 4.56
CA ILE A 52 -1.41 -6.37 3.25
C ILE A 52 -0.26 -6.96 2.44
N MET A 53 -0.54 -8.05 1.72
CA MET A 53 0.39 -8.70 0.82
C MET A 53 -0.11 -8.67 -0.62
N TYR A 54 0.84 -8.56 -1.56
CA TYR A 54 0.57 -8.77 -2.97
C TYR A 54 0.46 -10.28 -3.25
N ALA A 55 -0.66 -10.70 -3.82
CA ALA A 55 -1.03 -12.10 -3.99
C ALA A 55 -0.53 -12.72 -5.30
N GLU A 56 -0.18 -11.87 -6.28
CA GLU A 56 0.15 -12.28 -7.64
C GLU A 56 1.67 -12.39 -7.86
N LYS A 57 2.07 -12.91 -9.03
CA LYS A 57 3.47 -12.86 -9.48
C LYS A 57 3.82 -11.44 -9.94
N LEU A 58 4.93 -10.88 -9.44
CA LEU A 58 5.40 -9.56 -9.88
C LEU A 58 5.74 -9.55 -11.37
N GLU A 59 5.29 -8.51 -12.05
CA GLU A 59 5.72 -8.16 -13.39
C GLU A 59 7.08 -7.45 -13.34
N ASP A 60 7.91 -7.67 -14.37
CA ASP A 60 9.22 -7.01 -14.50
C ASP A 60 9.04 -5.58 -15.05
N ILE A 61 8.53 -4.71 -14.18
CA ILE A 61 8.35 -3.30 -14.48
C ILE A 61 8.65 -2.44 -13.26
N LYS A 62 9.24 -1.26 -13.51
CA LYS A 62 9.51 -0.25 -12.50
C LYS A 62 8.91 1.09 -12.91
N GLY A 63 8.03 1.64 -12.08
CA GLY A 63 7.49 3.00 -12.25
C GLY A 63 8.19 4.03 -11.37
N ASN A 64 7.63 5.24 -11.32
CA ASN A 64 8.08 6.31 -10.44
C ASN A 64 7.30 6.29 -9.12
N CYS A 65 8.03 6.27 -8.00
CA CYS A 65 7.46 6.32 -6.65
C CYS A 65 8.06 7.42 -5.76
N GLU A 66 8.78 8.42 -6.31
CA GLU A 66 9.48 9.47 -5.55
C GLU A 66 8.55 10.26 -4.61
N LYS A 67 7.36 10.63 -5.10
CA LYS A 67 6.33 11.29 -4.30
C LYS A 67 5.99 10.46 -3.06
N TRP A 68 5.80 9.16 -3.24
CA TRP A 68 5.38 8.25 -2.19
C TRP A 68 6.50 7.92 -1.23
N ILE A 69 7.74 7.78 -1.71
CA ILE A 69 8.93 7.61 -0.87
C ILE A 69 9.02 8.74 0.15
N LYS A 70 8.87 9.99 -0.29
CA LYS A 70 8.95 11.15 0.63
C LYS A 70 7.89 11.08 1.74
N ILE A 71 6.68 10.63 1.41
CA ILE A 71 5.59 10.45 2.38
C ILE A 71 5.97 9.33 3.34
N PHE A 72 6.23 8.12 2.83
CA PHE A 72 6.48 6.94 3.65
C PHE A 72 7.71 7.02 4.54
N SER A 73 8.76 7.74 4.13
CA SER A 73 9.95 7.99 4.96
C SER A 73 9.64 8.74 6.27
N SER A 74 8.47 9.37 6.38
CA SER A 74 8.05 10.09 7.60
C SER A 74 7.24 9.21 8.58
N TYR A 75 6.98 7.95 8.23
CA TYR A 75 6.15 7.05 9.02
C TYR A 75 6.89 5.77 9.38
N LYS A 76 6.59 5.24 10.57
CA LYS A 76 7.10 3.93 11.00
C LYS A 76 6.40 2.80 10.25
N ASP A 77 7.09 1.67 10.12
CA ASP A 77 6.59 0.49 9.41
C ASP A 77 5.31 -0.08 10.05
N ASP A 78 5.20 -0.04 11.39
CA ASP A 78 4.01 -0.45 12.12
C ASP A 78 2.78 0.40 11.78
N ILE A 79 2.93 1.72 11.65
CA ILE A 79 1.86 2.63 11.22
C ILE A 79 1.40 2.28 9.80
N ILE A 80 2.32 2.01 8.88
CA ILE A 80 2.00 1.64 7.49
C ILE A 80 1.22 0.32 7.45
N LYS A 81 1.73 -0.70 8.14
CA LYS A 81 1.10 -2.03 8.24
C LYS A 81 -0.28 -1.97 8.88
N ASN A 82 -0.43 -1.25 10.00
CA ASN A 82 -1.72 -1.10 10.68
C ASN A 82 -2.73 -0.31 9.84
N THR A 83 -2.29 0.78 9.21
CA THR A 83 -3.15 1.61 8.34
C THR A 83 -3.67 0.81 7.16
N SER A 84 -2.79 0.09 6.45
CA SER A 84 -3.19 -0.75 5.31
C SER A 84 -4.23 -1.81 5.69
N MET A 85 -4.03 -2.50 6.82
CA MET A 85 -4.98 -3.49 7.32
C MET A 85 -6.33 -2.90 7.73
N LYS A 86 -6.31 -1.73 8.40
CA LYS A 86 -7.55 -1.04 8.77
C LYS A 86 -8.28 -0.53 7.53
N LEU A 87 -7.57 -0.01 6.54
CA LEU A 87 -8.15 0.45 5.28
C LEU A 87 -8.80 -0.72 4.50
N TRP A 88 -8.14 -1.87 4.44
CA TRP A 88 -8.76 -3.08 3.86
C TRP A 88 -10.07 -3.47 4.57
N LYS A 89 -10.05 -3.47 5.92
CA LYS A 89 -11.24 -3.75 6.73
C LYS A 89 -12.34 -2.71 6.49
N PHE A 90 -11.99 -1.43 6.38
CA PHE A 90 -12.90 -0.34 6.05
C PHE A 90 -13.61 -0.58 4.71
N TYR A 91 -12.86 -0.88 3.64
CA TYR A 91 -13.43 -1.23 2.33
C TYR A 91 -14.27 -2.52 2.36
N SER A 92 -14.02 -3.41 3.33
CA SER A 92 -14.84 -4.60 3.58
C SER A 92 -16.07 -4.32 4.46
N ASN A 93 -16.50 -3.06 4.60
CA ASN A 93 -17.63 -2.61 5.43
C ASN A 93 -17.52 -3.00 6.92
N LYS A 94 -16.30 -3.15 7.44
CA LYS A 94 -16.08 -3.37 8.87
C LYS A 94 -15.87 -2.04 9.59
N ASN A 95 -16.41 -1.92 10.79
CA ASN A 95 -16.17 -0.77 11.65
C ASN A 95 -14.69 -0.77 12.10
N VAL A 96 -13.98 0.32 11.79
CA VAL A 96 -12.58 0.52 12.17
C VAL A 96 -12.38 1.94 12.67
N VAL A 97 -11.48 2.08 13.65
CA VAL A 97 -11.07 3.38 14.18
C VAL A 97 -9.60 3.60 13.84
N PHE A 98 -9.34 4.67 13.10
CA PHE A 98 -8.00 5.13 12.79
C PHE A 98 -7.50 6.04 13.92
N ASN A 99 -6.25 5.86 14.34
CA ASN A 99 -5.57 6.78 15.25
C ASN A 99 -5.05 8.02 14.47
N GLU A 100 -4.47 8.99 15.18
CA GLU A 100 -4.04 10.25 14.56
C GLU A 100 -2.92 10.08 13.51
N ASP A 101 -1.93 9.22 13.77
CA ASP A 101 -0.85 8.95 12.82
C ASP A 101 -1.36 8.23 11.56
N GLU A 102 -2.30 7.29 11.72
CA GLU A 102 -2.94 6.57 10.61
C GLU A 102 -3.82 7.51 9.76
N LYS A 103 -4.62 8.39 10.39
CA LYS A 103 -5.40 9.42 9.68
C LYS A 103 -4.50 10.39 8.92
N ARG A 104 -3.39 10.80 9.53
CA ARG A 104 -2.41 11.68 8.90
C ARG A 104 -1.76 11.01 7.69
N LEU A 105 -1.37 9.75 7.79
CA LEU A 105 -0.86 8.98 6.66
C LEU A 105 -1.88 8.91 5.51
N LEU A 106 -3.13 8.58 5.81
CA LEU A 106 -4.20 8.53 4.79
C LEU A 106 -4.41 9.90 4.13
N THR A 107 -4.39 10.98 4.92
CA THR A 107 -4.53 12.36 4.43
C THR A 107 -3.37 12.76 3.53
N ASP A 108 -2.12 12.49 3.93
CA ASP A 108 -0.91 12.78 3.14
C ASP A 108 -0.90 12.00 1.81
N LEU A 109 -1.48 10.80 1.80
CA LEU A 109 -1.68 10.00 0.60
C LEU A 109 -2.83 10.50 -0.28
N GLY A 110 -3.75 11.31 0.27
CA GLY A 110 -4.95 11.81 -0.40
C GLY A 110 -6.17 10.89 -0.30
N ILE A 111 -6.13 9.88 0.58
CA ILE A 111 -7.23 8.94 0.81
C ILE A 111 -8.24 9.56 1.77
N LYS A 112 -9.50 9.64 1.34
CA LYS A 112 -10.61 10.12 2.15
C LYS A 112 -11.37 8.93 2.74
N ILE A 113 -11.56 8.95 4.06
CA ILE A 113 -12.27 7.96 4.88
C ILE A 113 -13.43 8.62 5.60
#